data_AF-F3M8Q9-F1
#
_entry.id   AF-F3M8Q9-F1
#
_cell.length_a   1.000
_cell.length_b   1.000
_cell.length_c   1.000
_cell.angle_alpha   90.00
_cell.angle_beta   90.00
_cell.angle_gamma   90.00
#
_symmetry.space_group_name_H-M   'P 1'
#
loop_
_entity.id
_entity.type
_entity.pdbx_description
1 polymer ?
#
loop_
_entity_poly.entity_id
_entity_poly.type
_entity_poly.pdbx_seq_one_letter_code
_entity_poly.pdbx_strand_id
1 'polypeptide(L)'
;MTGKERYEHIEIPAQLTSVIDAAQKKAATRKRSKRMMRYSSVVAAAAALLFVVNIPTVANALSKVPVVGSIVQVLQFGSGGERTDGVTVGTEASEDVFKIHFDQEGESVSSVPAYTVDHRDAPNRLIFTFNGVRNFDYDTIKKDMLALPLVKDVYENVILDDSAMRFVVELKDGVKHSVSEYKDPGYLELKLTSTGEPVTPREVFYIRSETMPQGESLAILEEIYLEDDVTFIKAAGGDFIAVIGGFDTREAAEQKLSEISSRETYGDDLRIDSWMSNERPD
;
A
#
# COMPACT_ATOMS: atom_id res chain seq x y z
N MET A 1 41.63 -39.68 4.48
CA MET A 1 41.16 -38.62 3.57
C MET A 1 41.31 -37.28 4.24
N THR A 2 42.05 -36.36 3.62
CA THR A 2 42.27 -35.01 4.15
C THR A 2 41.07 -34.10 3.85
N GLY A 3 40.91 -33.01 4.61
CA GLY A 3 39.79 -32.07 4.41
C GLY A 3 39.73 -31.47 3.00
N LYS A 4 40.87 -31.39 2.30
CA LYS A 4 41.00 -30.91 0.92
C LYS A 4 40.36 -31.88 -0.10
N GLU A 5 40.59 -33.17 0.07
CA GLU A 5 40.02 -34.21 -0.80
C GLU A 5 38.48 -34.25 -0.73
N ARG A 6 37.89 -33.90 0.42
CA ARG A 6 36.44 -33.80 0.58
C ARG A 6 35.83 -32.57 -0.10
N TYR A 7 36.60 -31.48 -0.24
CA TYR A 7 36.13 -30.24 -0.85
C TYR A 7 36.13 -30.33 -2.38
N GLU A 8 37.15 -30.99 -2.95
CA GLU A 8 37.26 -31.18 -4.40
C GLU A 8 36.27 -32.23 -4.95
N HIS A 9 35.67 -33.05 -4.09
CA HIS A 9 34.65 -34.05 -4.45
C HIS A 9 33.19 -33.63 -4.15
N ILE A 10 32.94 -32.36 -3.83
CA ILE A 10 31.57 -31.86 -3.72
C ILE A 10 30.98 -31.77 -5.13
N GLU A 11 30.09 -32.70 -5.47
CA GLU A 11 29.35 -32.65 -6.72
C GLU A 11 28.50 -31.38 -6.76
N ILE A 12 28.71 -30.56 -7.80
CA ILE A 12 27.92 -29.37 -8.03
C ILE A 12 26.49 -29.83 -8.33
N PRO A 13 25.48 -29.45 -7.51
CA PRO A 13 24.11 -29.89 -7.73
C PRO A 13 23.62 -29.42 -9.11
N ALA A 14 22.95 -30.29 -9.86
CA ALA A 14 22.38 -29.93 -11.17
C ALA A 14 21.39 -28.75 -11.09
N GLN A 15 20.83 -28.49 -9.91
CA GLN A 15 19.92 -27.38 -9.61
C GLN A 15 20.66 -26.05 -9.35
N LEU A 16 21.99 -26.05 -9.21
CA LEU A 16 22.74 -24.82 -8.94
C LEU A 16 22.66 -23.85 -10.14
N THR A 17 22.69 -24.38 -11.36
CA THR A 17 22.60 -23.59 -12.59
C THR A 17 21.24 -22.89 -12.69
N SER A 18 20.14 -23.58 -12.38
CA SER A 18 18.81 -22.97 -12.41
C SER A 18 18.63 -21.91 -11.31
N VAL A 19 19.23 -22.12 -10.14
CA VAL A 19 19.24 -21.12 -9.05
C VAL A 19 20.07 -19.89 -9.44
N ILE A 20 21.22 -20.08 -10.08
CA ILE A 20 22.07 -18.98 -10.58
C ILE A 20 21.36 -18.20 -11.68
N ASP A 21 20.73 -18.89 -12.64
CA ASP A 21 20.00 -18.24 -13.73
C ASP A 21 18.78 -17.47 -13.21
N ALA A 22 18.04 -18.03 -12.25
CA ALA A 22 16.94 -17.34 -11.58
C ALA A 22 17.43 -16.10 -10.82
N ALA A 23 18.55 -16.21 -10.10
CA ALA A 23 19.17 -15.10 -9.40
C ALA A 23 19.70 -14.01 -10.36
N GLN A 24 20.29 -14.40 -11.49
CA GLN A 24 20.78 -13.47 -12.52
C GLN A 24 19.63 -12.75 -13.23
N LYS A 25 18.55 -13.45 -13.58
CA LYS A 25 17.32 -12.83 -14.13
C LYS A 25 16.72 -11.84 -13.15
N LYS A 26 16.60 -12.21 -11.87
CA LYS A 26 16.13 -11.35 -10.78
C LYS A 26 17.02 -10.12 -10.55
N ALA A 27 18.34 -10.26 -10.73
CA ALA A 27 19.29 -9.14 -10.63
C ALA A 27 19.22 -8.22 -11.86
N ALA A 28 19.00 -8.77 -13.06
CA ALA A 28 18.89 -8.01 -14.30
C ALA A 28 17.59 -7.18 -14.35
N THR A 29 16.46 -7.75 -13.90
CA THR A 29 15.19 -7.01 -13.74
C THR A 29 15.33 -5.88 -12.73
N ARG A 30 15.95 -6.14 -11.56
CA ARG A 30 16.22 -5.10 -10.53
C ARG A 30 17.08 -3.94 -11.07
N LYS A 31 18.08 -4.24 -11.91
CA LYS A 31 18.95 -3.20 -12.50
C LYS A 31 18.21 -2.35 -13.55
N ARG A 32 17.25 -2.93 -14.27
CA ARG A 32 16.44 -2.23 -15.29
C ARG A 32 15.32 -1.41 -14.62
N SER A 33 14.66 -1.96 -13.60
CA SER A 33 13.67 -1.27 -12.76
C SER A 33 14.28 -0.06 -12.06
N LYS A 34 15.44 -0.18 -11.40
CA LYS A 34 16.16 0.97 -10.81
C LYS A 34 16.54 2.06 -11.82
N ARG A 35 16.72 1.71 -13.10
CA ARG A 35 17.01 2.67 -14.16
C ARG A 35 15.74 3.41 -14.61
N MET A 36 14.59 2.75 -14.63
CA MET A 36 13.27 3.36 -14.89
C MET A 36 12.76 4.18 -13.70
N MET A 37 13.00 3.75 -12.46
CA MET A 37 12.64 4.48 -11.24
C MET A 37 13.36 5.84 -11.12
N ARG A 38 14.52 6.01 -11.77
CA ARG A 38 15.19 7.32 -11.90
C ARG A 38 14.51 8.27 -12.88
N TYR A 39 13.61 7.76 -13.73
CA TYR A 39 12.84 8.54 -14.71
C TYR A 39 11.33 8.57 -14.39
N SER A 40 10.81 7.69 -13.52
CA SER A 40 9.41 7.71 -13.10
C SER A 40 9.07 8.89 -12.19
N SER A 41 10.06 9.50 -11.53
CA SER A 41 9.90 10.76 -10.79
C SER A 41 9.44 11.93 -11.66
N VAL A 42 9.60 11.84 -12.98
CA VAL A 42 9.16 12.89 -13.93
C VAL A 42 7.75 12.60 -14.49
N VAL A 43 7.29 11.36 -14.49
CA VAL A 43 5.97 10.99 -15.06
C VAL A 43 4.87 10.88 -13.98
N ALA A 44 5.22 10.49 -12.75
CA ALA A 44 4.27 10.48 -11.62
C ALA A 44 3.74 11.89 -11.28
N ALA A 45 4.45 12.95 -11.66
CA ALA A 45 4.02 14.32 -11.48
C ALA A 45 2.84 14.74 -12.38
N ALA A 46 2.48 13.98 -13.42
CA ALA A 46 1.46 14.37 -14.39
C ALA A 46 0.10 13.67 -14.22
N ALA A 47 -0.02 12.66 -13.35
CA ALA A 47 -1.26 11.88 -13.17
C ALA A 47 -1.87 11.99 -11.76
N ALA A 48 -1.36 12.85 -10.90
CA ALA A 48 -2.07 13.26 -9.69
C ALA A 48 -3.07 14.37 -10.04
N LEU A 49 -4.23 13.99 -10.60
CA LEU A 49 -5.40 14.87 -10.65
C LEU A 49 -5.79 15.19 -9.21
N LEU A 50 -5.35 16.34 -8.70
CA LEU A 50 -5.82 16.93 -7.45
C LEU A 50 -7.31 17.24 -7.59
N PHE A 51 -8.18 16.29 -7.25
CA PHE A 51 -9.56 16.61 -6.93
C PHE A 51 -9.58 17.17 -5.50
N VAL A 52 -9.27 18.47 -5.36
CA VAL A 52 -9.61 19.22 -4.15
C VAL A 52 -11.12 19.33 -4.12
N VAL A 53 -11.79 18.31 -3.57
CA VAL A 53 -13.24 18.34 -3.38
C VAL A 53 -13.49 19.22 -2.17
N ASN A 54 -13.84 20.49 -2.40
CA ASN A 54 -14.32 21.37 -1.34
C ASN A 54 -15.74 20.92 -0.94
N ILE A 55 -15.83 19.86 -0.14
CA ILE A 55 -17.11 19.31 0.32
C ILE A 55 -17.64 20.23 1.44
N PRO A 56 -18.72 21.01 1.21
CA PRO A 56 -19.18 22.02 2.17
C PRO A 56 -19.63 21.42 3.51
N THR A 57 -20.03 20.14 3.53
CA THR A 57 -20.42 19.43 4.75
C THR A 57 -19.24 19.16 5.68
N VAL A 58 -18.03 18.97 5.15
CA VAL A 58 -16.81 18.81 5.97
C VAL A 58 -16.41 20.15 6.58
N ALA A 59 -16.40 21.22 5.78
CA ALA A 59 -16.10 22.58 6.27
C ALA A 59 -17.05 23.05 7.40
N ASN A 60 -18.34 22.70 7.33
CA ASN A 60 -19.33 23.09 8.34
C ASN A 60 -19.30 22.21 9.60
N ALA A 61 -18.84 20.95 9.49
CA ALA A 61 -18.62 20.07 10.64
C ALA A 61 -17.37 20.48 11.45
N LEU A 62 -16.36 21.02 10.78
CA LEU A 62 -15.09 21.43 11.39
C LEU A 62 -15.17 22.74 12.18
N SER A 63 -16.20 23.58 11.97
CA SER A 63 -16.36 24.83 12.72
C SER A 63 -16.72 24.65 14.22
N LYS A 64 -17.04 23.43 14.65
CA LYS A 64 -17.54 23.12 16.00
C LYS A 64 -16.55 22.35 16.86
N VAL A 65 -15.40 21.95 16.32
CA VAL A 65 -14.35 21.24 17.06
C VAL A 65 -13.18 22.22 17.25
N PRO A 66 -12.63 22.38 18.47
CA PRO A 66 -11.38 23.12 18.63
C PRO A 66 -10.26 22.35 17.92
N VAL A 67 -9.94 22.80 16.71
CA VAL A 67 -8.84 22.27 15.91
C VAL A 67 -7.55 22.98 16.32
N VAL A 68 -6.49 22.23 16.59
CA VAL A 68 -5.14 22.77 16.76
C VAL A 68 -4.48 22.80 15.39
N GLY A 69 -4.02 23.96 14.94
CA GLY A 69 -3.39 24.13 13.63
C GLY A 69 -4.35 24.58 12.52
N SER A 70 -3.79 24.77 11.32
CA SER A 70 -4.52 25.23 10.13
C SER A 70 -4.73 24.08 9.16
N ILE A 71 -5.95 23.92 8.65
CA ILE A 71 -6.24 22.95 7.59
C ILE A 71 -5.49 23.35 6.33
N VAL A 72 -4.72 22.42 5.78
CA VAL A 72 -4.06 22.56 4.48
C VAL A 72 -5.02 22.08 3.38
N GLN A 73 -5.54 20.86 3.52
CA GLN A 73 -6.45 20.26 2.55
C GLN A 73 -7.32 19.15 3.14
N VAL A 74 -8.45 18.90 2.49
CA VAL A 74 -9.33 17.75 2.74
C VAL A 74 -9.42 16.95 1.45
N LEU A 75 -9.06 15.67 1.53
CA LEU A 75 -9.01 14.74 0.39
C LEU A 75 -9.87 13.51 0.69
N GLN A 76 -10.46 12.93 -0.36
CA GLN A 76 -10.97 11.56 -0.30
C GLN A 76 -9.83 10.56 -0.56
N PHE A 77 -8.99 10.85 -1.55
CA PHE A 77 -7.78 10.12 -1.92
C PHE A 77 -6.80 11.10 -2.60
N GLY A 78 -5.52 10.75 -2.67
CA GLY A 78 -4.50 11.58 -3.33
C GLY A 78 -3.19 11.67 -2.56
N SER A 79 -2.43 12.74 -2.81
CA SER A 79 -1.10 12.96 -2.24
C SER A 79 -0.97 14.35 -1.62
N GLY A 80 -0.04 14.50 -0.68
CA GLY A 80 0.21 15.77 0.00
C GLY A 80 1.51 15.74 0.80
N GLY A 81 1.62 16.69 1.72
CA GLY A 81 2.78 16.83 2.58
C GLY A 81 4.03 17.38 1.88
N GLU A 82 5.13 17.41 2.63
CA GLU A 82 6.41 17.98 2.23
C GLU A 82 7.55 16.96 2.39
N ARG A 83 8.67 17.21 1.72
CA ARG A 83 9.85 16.34 1.85
C ARG A 83 10.43 16.48 3.25
N THR A 84 10.40 15.38 4.01
CA THR A 84 11.06 15.25 5.31
C THR A 84 12.19 14.22 5.26
N ASP A 85 12.96 14.11 6.34
CA ASP A 85 14.02 13.09 6.50
C ASP A 85 14.02 12.54 7.92
N GLY A 86 13.46 11.35 8.08
CA GLY A 86 13.55 10.56 9.31
C GLY A 86 12.68 11.05 10.46
N VAL A 87 11.52 11.65 10.19
CA VAL A 87 10.56 11.98 11.26
C VAL A 87 9.93 10.70 11.80
N THR A 88 9.60 10.71 13.09
CA THR A 88 8.91 9.60 13.77
C THR A 88 7.40 9.76 13.66
N VAL A 89 6.69 8.63 13.71
CA VAL A 89 5.23 8.59 13.56
C VAL A 89 4.59 8.26 14.91
N GLY A 90 3.63 9.09 15.32
CA GLY A 90 2.77 8.87 16.49
C GLY A 90 1.30 8.80 16.08
N THR A 91 0.46 8.17 16.90
CA THR A 91 -0.96 7.99 16.63
C THR A 91 -1.85 8.38 17.81
N GLU A 92 -3.03 8.89 17.49
CA GLU A 92 -4.11 9.13 18.45
C GLU A 92 -5.41 8.57 17.85
N ALA A 93 -6.12 7.74 18.62
CA ALA A 93 -7.41 7.19 18.22
C ALA A 93 -8.52 7.68 19.15
N SER A 94 -9.66 8.03 18.54
CA SER A 94 -10.94 8.26 19.18
C SER A 94 -12.02 7.46 18.43
N GLU A 95 -13.30 7.59 18.81
CA GLU A 95 -14.37 6.72 18.32
C GLU A 95 -14.48 6.64 16.79
N ASP A 96 -14.47 7.79 16.10
CA ASP A 96 -14.64 7.90 14.65
C ASP A 96 -13.47 8.61 13.94
N VAL A 97 -12.46 9.02 14.70
CA VAL A 97 -11.30 9.78 14.21
C VAL A 97 -9.99 9.15 14.65
N PHE A 98 -9.07 9.06 13.72
CA PHE A 98 -7.69 8.66 13.94
C PHE A 98 -6.73 9.72 13.40
N LYS A 99 -5.72 10.06 14.18
CA LYS A 99 -4.71 11.04 13.81
C LYS A 99 -3.34 10.40 13.76
N ILE A 100 -2.57 10.86 12.78
CA ILE A 100 -1.17 10.50 12.58
C ILE A 100 -0.36 11.77 12.77
N HIS A 101 0.41 11.79 13.84
CA HIS A 101 1.31 12.88 14.21
C HIS A 101 2.72 12.57 13.77
N PHE A 102 3.50 13.61 13.57
CA PHE A 102 4.88 13.51 13.12
C PHE A 102 5.76 14.35 14.02
N ASP A 103 6.85 13.75 14.49
CA ASP A 103 7.79 14.42 15.38
C ASP A 103 9.23 14.25 14.87
N GLN A 104 10.07 15.24 15.15
CA GLN A 104 11.49 15.22 14.87
C GLN A 104 12.22 15.69 16.13
N GLU A 105 13.17 14.88 16.62
CA GLU A 105 13.94 15.18 17.85
C GLU A 105 13.06 15.45 19.09
N GLY A 106 11.85 14.89 19.13
CA GLY A 106 10.90 15.03 20.24
C GLY A 106 9.99 16.25 20.13
N GLU A 107 10.03 17.00 19.03
CA GLU A 107 9.16 18.14 18.75
C GLU A 107 8.27 17.87 17.52
N SER A 108 7.02 18.32 17.57
CA SER A 108 6.10 18.16 16.44
C SER A 108 6.53 19.00 15.26
N VAL A 109 6.57 18.39 14.08
CA VAL A 109 6.92 19.10 12.85
C VAL A 109 5.75 19.97 12.38
N SER A 110 6.04 21.04 11.63
CA SER A 110 5.02 21.98 11.14
C SER A 110 4.20 21.43 9.98
N SER A 111 4.73 20.47 9.21
CA SER A 111 4.10 19.92 8.01
C SER A 111 4.11 18.39 8.02
N VAL A 112 3.13 17.80 7.34
CA VAL A 112 3.04 16.34 7.17
C VAL A 112 4.12 15.87 6.19
N PRO A 113 4.78 14.72 6.42
CA PRO A 113 5.68 14.09 5.46
C PRO A 113 5.00 13.76 4.14
N ALA A 114 5.75 13.77 3.03
CA ALA A 114 5.21 13.44 1.71
C ALA A 114 4.48 12.10 1.72
N TYR A 115 3.20 12.11 1.39
CA TYR A 115 2.33 10.94 1.50
C TYR A 115 1.45 10.69 0.29
N THR A 116 0.94 9.47 0.18
CA THR A 116 -0.20 9.10 -0.65
C THR A 116 -1.24 8.33 0.18
N VAL A 117 -2.51 8.53 -0.14
CA VAL A 117 -3.62 7.70 0.32
C VAL A 117 -4.43 7.25 -0.89
N ASP A 118 -4.39 5.95 -1.16
CA ASP A 118 -5.15 5.31 -2.22
C ASP A 118 -6.35 4.56 -1.64
N HIS A 119 -7.46 4.57 -2.37
CA HIS A 119 -8.64 3.79 -2.04
C HIS A 119 -8.83 2.66 -3.06
N ARG A 120 -9.14 1.46 -2.57
CA ARG A 120 -9.49 0.30 -3.39
C ARG A 120 -10.81 -0.27 -2.94
N ASP A 121 -11.66 -0.55 -3.91
CA ASP A 121 -12.84 -1.37 -3.71
C ASP A 121 -12.46 -2.86 -3.82
N ALA A 122 -13.14 -3.74 -3.07
CA ALA A 122 -13.03 -5.20 -3.14
C ALA A 122 -11.68 -5.86 -2.72
N PRO A 123 -11.34 -5.88 -1.42
CA PRO A 123 -12.12 -5.33 -0.30
C PRO A 123 -11.87 -3.83 -0.12
N ASN A 124 -12.82 -3.15 0.54
CA ASN A 124 -12.77 -1.71 0.84
C ASN A 124 -11.53 -1.37 1.68
N ARG A 125 -10.52 -0.75 1.08
CA ARG A 125 -9.21 -0.54 1.71
C ARG A 125 -8.66 0.84 1.43
N LEU A 126 -8.07 1.44 2.46
CA LEU A 126 -7.22 2.62 2.35
C LEU A 126 -5.75 2.20 2.45
N ILE A 127 -4.92 2.63 1.51
CA ILE A 127 -3.49 2.32 1.46
C ILE A 127 -2.75 3.63 1.72
N PHE A 128 -2.13 3.73 2.90
CA PHE A 128 -1.33 4.88 3.30
C PHE A 128 0.13 4.61 2.98
N THR A 129 0.78 5.51 2.25
CA THR A 129 2.23 5.51 2.06
C THR A 129 2.79 6.84 2.56
N PHE A 130 3.79 6.80 3.43
CA PHE A 130 4.53 7.99 3.88
C PHE A 130 6.00 7.86 3.49
N ASN A 131 6.61 8.96 3.06
CA ASN A 131 8.03 9.05 2.69
C ASN A 131 8.74 10.05 3.60
N GLY A 132 10.04 9.90 3.78
CA GLY A 132 10.83 10.75 4.68
C GLY A 132 10.56 10.50 6.16
N VAL A 133 10.13 9.29 6.50
CA VAL A 133 9.73 8.86 7.85
C VAL A 133 10.62 7.69 8.32
N ARG A 134 10.88 7.57 9.63
CA ARG A 134 11.67 6.49 10.24
C ARG A 134 11.06 6.05 11.58
N ASN A 135 11.51 4.90 12.08
CA ASN A 135 11.13 4.34 13.38
C ASN A 135 9.61 4.14 13.51
N PHE A 136 9.10 3.18 12.74
CA PHE A 136 7.69 2.85 12.68
C PHE A 136 7.29 1.90 13.80
N ASP A 137 6.44 2.36 14.70
CA ASP A 137 5.72 1.46 15.61
C ASP A 137 4.43 0.97 14.95
N TYR A 138 4.59 -0.02 14.08
CA TYR A 138 3.48 -0.61 13.35
C TYR A 138 2.45 -1.27 14.28
N ASP A 139 2.90 -1.86 15.39
CA ASP A 139 2.01 -2.50 16.35
C ASP A 139 1.09 -1.49 17.03
N THR A 140 1.62 -0.30 17.37
CA THR A 140 0.82 0.81 17.90
C THR A 140 -0.18 1.32 16.86
N ILE A 141 0.25 1.57 15.60
CA ILE A 141 -0.66 1.99 14.51
C ILE A 141 -1.80 0.99 14.35
N LYS A 142 -1.46 -0.30 14.26
CA LYS A 142 -2.44 -1.39 14.10
C LYS A 142 -3.41 -1.43 15.27
N LYS A 143 -2.92 -1.37 16.50
CA LYS A 143 -3.74 -1.40 17.72
C LYS A 143 -4.71 -0.23 17.75
N ASP A 144 -4.23 0.98 17.50
CA ASP A 144 -5.02 2.20 17.58
C ASP A 144 -6.06 2.26 16.45
N MET A 145 -5.70 1.84 15.23
CA MET A 145 -6.66 1.72 14.12
C MET A 145 -7.75 0.66 14.37
N LEU A 146 -7.38 -0.50 14.92
CA LEU A 146 -8.35 -1.55 15.25
C LEU A 146 -9.30 -1.16 16.39
N ALA A 147 -9.01 -0.09 17.14
CA ALA A 147 -9.94 0.47 18.12
C ALA A 147 -11.13 1.18 17.45
N LEU A 148 -11.02 1.60 16.19
CA LEU A 148 -12.12 2.25 15.46
C LEU A 148 -13.16 1.20 15.03
N PRO A 149 -14.46 1.35 15.37
CA PRO A 149 -15.48 0.34 15.11
C PRO A 149 -15.72 0.02 13.63
N LEU A 150 -15.31 0.91 12.72
CA LEU A 150 -15.50 0.77 11.27
C LEU A 150 -14.30 0.16 10.54
N VAL A 151 -13.22 -0.13 11.26
CA VAL A 151 -12.04 -0.85 10.74
C VAL A 151 -12.26 -2.36 10.91
N LYS A 152 -11.88 -3.12 9.87
CA LYS A 152 -11.98 -4.58 9.80
C LYS A 152 -10.63 -5.25 10.04
N ASP A 153 -9.56 -4.74 9.46
CA ASP A 153 -8.18 -5.21 9.73
C ASP A 153 -7.18 -4.10 9.37
N VAL A 154 -5.94 -4.26 9.86
CA VAL A 154 -4.81 -3.41 9.50
C VAL A 154 -3.59 -4.29 9.28
N TYR A 155 -2.95 -4.15 8.13
CA TYR A 155 -1.75 -4.90 7.79
C TYR A 155 -0.69 -4.00 7.13
N GLU A 156 0.57 -4.31 7.39
CA GLU A 156 1.70 -3.65 6.77
C GLU A 156 1.85 -4.15 5.33
N ASN A 157 2.25 -3.25 4.45
CA ASN A 157 2.63 -3.60 3.09
C ASN A 157 4.11 -3.25 2.93
N VAL A 158 4.96 -4.27 2.88
CA VAL A 158 6.43 -4.11 2.90
C VAL A 158 6.90 -3.40 1.65
N ILE A 159 7.65 -2.31 1.84
CA ILE A 159 8.32 -1.56 0.77
C ILE A 159 9.83 -1.56 1.00
N LEU A 160 10.62 -1.63 -0.09
CA LEU A 160 12.10 -1.68 -0.03
C LEU A 160 12.71 -0.27 0.04
N ASP A 161 12.13 0.59 0.88
CA ASP A 161 12.61 1.94 1.16
C ASP A 161 12.65 2.13 2.69
N ASP A 162 13.85 2.30 3.24
CA ASP A 162 14.10 2.42 4.68
C ASP A 162 13.70 3.79 5.25
N SER A 163 13.27 4.70 4.38
CA SER A 163 12.79 6.03 4.69
C SER A 163 11.32 6.20 4.31
N ALA A 164 10.59 5.11 4.10
CA ALA A 164 9.17 5.12 3.84
C ALA A 164 8.45 4.02 4.63
N MET A 165 7.16 4.20 4.86
CA MET A 165 6.28 3.15 5.35
C MET A 165 5.03 3.06 4.49
N ARG A 166 4.45 1.86 4.45
CA ARG A 166 3.13 1.65 3.90
C ARG A 166 2.32 0.69 4.75
N PHE A 167 1.08 1.05 5.02
CA PHE A 167 0.12 0.18 5.67
C PHE A 167 -1.24 0.28 5.00
N VAL A 168 -2.05 -0.75 5.21
CA VAL A 168 -3.39 -0.88 4.65
C VAL A 168 -4.40 -0.99 5.77
N VAL A 169 -5.45 -0.20 5.67
CA VAL A 169 -6.61 -0.23 6.56
C VAL A 169 -7.77 -0.81 5.78
N GLU A 170 -8.19 -2.03 6.11
CA GLU A 170 -9.41 -2.63 5.56
C GLU A 170 -10.61 -2.12 6.37
N LEU A 171 -11.57 -1.53 5.67
CA LEU A 171 -12.78 -0.96 6.24
C LEU A 171 -13.95 -1.94 6.14
N LYS A 172 -14.93 -1.79 7.02
CA LYS A 172 -16.23 -2.46 6.86
C LYS A 172 -16.97 -1.90 5.64
N ASP A 173 -17.98 -2.63 5.18
CA ASP A 173 -18.88 -2.16 4.14
C ASP A 173 -19.68 -0.93 4.61
N GLY A 174 -20.04 -0.05 3.67
CA GLY A 174 -20.86 1.12 3.97
C GLY A 174 -20.12 2.16 4.82
N VAL A 175 -18.81 2.30 4.66
CA VAL A 175 -17.99 3.30 5.34
C VAL A 175 -17.67 4.45 4.39
N LYS A 176 -18.01 5.67 4.81
CA LYS A 176 -17.49 6.92 4.24
C LYS A 176 -16.26 7.33 5.02
N HIS A 177 -15.24 7.76 4.31
CA HIS A 177 -13.99 8.26 4.89
C HIS A 177 -13.69 9.68 4.41
N SER A 178 -12.90 10.40 5.19
CA SER A 178 -12.23 11.63 4.76
C SER A 178 -10.85 11.69 5.38
N VAL A 179 -9.84 12.08 4.59
CA VAL A 179 -8.49 12.35 5.07
C VAL A 179 -8.24 13.85 5.02
N SER A 180 -7.85 14.44 6.15
CA SER A 180 -7.56 15.87 6.25
C SER A 180 -6.11 16.08 6.66
N GLU A 181 -5.44 17.01 5.99
CA GLU A 181 -4.09 17.44 6.29
C GLU A 181 -4.10 18.77 7.01
N TYR A 182 -3.34 18.84 8.11
CA TYR A 182 -3.17 20.02 8.93
C TYR A 182 -1.70 20.42 9.01
N LYS A 183 -1.46 21.68 9.31
CA LYS A 183 -0.14 22.26 9.58
C LYS A 183 -0.14 23.08 10.86
N ASP A 184 1.05 23.26 11.43
CA ASP A 184 1.30 24.04 12.65
C ASP A 184 0.46 23.59 13.87
N PRO A 185 0.59 22.32 14.33
CA PRO A 185 1.53 21.30 13.88
C PRO A 185 1.00 20.45 12.72
N GLY A 186 1.91 19.76 12.03
CA GLY A 186 1.64 18.85 10.93
C GLY A 186 1.05 17.53 11.41
N TYR A 187 -0.15 17.19 10.94
CA TYR A 187 -0.75 15.87 11.17
C TYR A 187 -1.76 15.50 10.08
N LEU A 188 -2.00 14.20 9.90
CA LEU A 188 -3.13 13.69 9.13
C LEU A 188 -4.24 13.21 10.03
N GLU A 189 -5.48 13.44 9.62
CA GLU A 189 -6.69 12.98 10.30
C GLU A 189 -7.51 12.11 9.34
N LEU A 190 -7.72 10.85 9.70
CA LEU A 190 -8.70 9.96 9.09
C LEU A 190 -9.98 10.01 9.91
N LYS A 191 -11.08 10.42 9.28
CA LYS A 191 -12.42 10.33 9.86
C LYS A 191 -13.23 9.27 9.14
N LEU A 192 -13.88 8.38 9.91
CA LEU A 192 -14.71 7.30 9.40
C LEU A 192 -16.16 7.47 9.85
N THR A 193 -17.11 7.33 8.94
CA THR A 193 -18.54 7.40 9.24
C THR A 193 -19.28 6.28 8.53
N SER A 194 -20.32 5.73 9.16
CA SER A 194 -21.19 4.76 8.48
C SER A 194 -22.16 5.49 7.56
N THR A 195 -22.42 4.93 6.38
CA THR A 195 -23.52 5.36 5.52
C THR A 195 -24.88 4.94 6.06
N GLY A 196 -24.93 3.90 6.89
CA GLY A 196 -26.18 3.25 7.30
C GLY A 196 -26.92 2.53 6.17
N GLU A 197 -26.32 2.49 4.97
CA GLU A 197 -26.93 1.91 3.77
C GLU A 197 -26.36 0.50 3.53
N PRO A 198 -27.21 -0.49 3.22
CA PRO A 198 -26.73 -1.82 2.87
C PRO A 198 -25.95 -1.76 1.56
N VAL A 199 -24.70 -2.23 1.58
CA VAL A 199 -23.90 -2.43 0.37
C VAL A 199 -24.21 -3.82 -0.17
N THR A 200 -24.62 -3.91 -1.43
CA THR A 200 -24.79 -5.20 -2.10
C THR A 200 -23.43 -5.69 -2.59
N PRO A 201 -22.92 -6.83 -2.10
CA PRO A 201 -21.68 -7.39 -2.60
C PRO A 201 -21.79 -7.76 -4.07
N ARG A 202 -20.70 -7.53 -4.82
CA ARG A 202 -20.59 -7.92 -6.22
C ARG A 202 -19.36 -8.80 -6.41
N GLU A 203 -19.42 -9.71 -7.36
CA GLU A 203 -18.23 -10.43 -7.80
C GLU A 203 -17.27 -9.45 -8.49
N VAL A 204 -15.98 -9.56 -8.19
CA VAL A 204 -14.93 -8.74 -8.79
C VAL A 204 -13.80 -9.64 -9.25
N PHE A 205 -13.29 -9.39 -10.45
CA PHE A 205 -12.24 -10.17 -11.07
C PHE A 205 -10.89 -9.47 -10.89
N TYR A 206 -9.86 -10.25 -10.61
CA TYR A 206 -8.50 -9.78 -10.43
C TYR A 206 -7.52 -10.66 -11.17
N ILE A 207 -6.39 -10.06 -11.51
CA ILE A 207 -5.17 -10.81 -11.82
C ILE A 207 -4.39 -10.90 -10.52
N ARG A 208 -4.07 -12.10 -10.05
CA ARG A 208 -3.38 -12.33 -8.77
C ARG A 208 -2.17 -13.25 -8.90
N SER A 209 -1.24 -13.10 -7.95
CA SER A 209 -0.20 -14.09 -7.69
C SER A 209 -0.72 -15.27 -6.87
N GLU A 210 0.14 -16.29 -6.71
CA GLU A 210 0.01 -17.25 -5.59
C GLU A 210 0.04 -16.53 -4.24
N THR A 211 -0.52 -17.19 -3.21
CA THR A 211 -0.37 -16.76 -1.81
C THR A 211 1.08 -16.88 -1.38
N MET A 212 1.57 -15.90 -0.63
CA MET A 212 2.92 -15.91 -0.08
C MET A 212 2.96 -15.24 1.30
N PRO A 213 3.91 -15.60 2.17
CA PRO A 213 4.09 -14.92 3.44
C PRO A 213 4.44 -13.45 3.23
N GLN A 214 4.18 -12.64 4.26
CA GLN A 214 4.63 -11.25 4.28
C GLN A 214 6.16 -11.18 4.20
N GLY A 215 6.69 -10.31 3.34
CA GLY A 215 8.13 -10.08 3.25
C GLY A 215 8.58 -9.50 1.91
N GLU A 216 9.89 -9.59 1.66
CA GLU A 216 10.54 -9.00 0.48
C GLU A 216 9.98 -9.49 -0.87
N SER A 217 9.40 -10.69 -0.93
CA SER A 217 8.78 -11.21 -2.15
C SER A 217 7.64 -10.31 -2.65
N LEU A 218 6.87 -9.72 -1.73
CA LEU A 218 5.81 -8.77 -2.08
C LEU A 218 6.40 -7.54 -2.75
N ALA A 219 7.42 -6.93 -2.15
CA ALA A 219 8.06 -5.75 -2.73
C ALA A 219 8.78 -6.03 -4.07
N ILE A 220 9.26 -7.25 -4.28
CA ILE A 220 9.78 -7.67 -5.58
C ILE A 220 8.66 -7.71 -6.64
N LEU A 221 7.48 -8.23 -6.30
CA LEU A 221 6.33 -8.22 -7.22
C LEU A 221 5.87 -6.79 -7.50
N GLU A 222 5.93 -5.90 -6.51
CA GLU A 222 5.70 -4.47 -6.73
C GLU A 222 6.67 -3.88 -7.75
N GLU A 223 7.97 -4.17 -7.63
CA GLU A 223 8.97 -3.69 -8.61
C GLU A 223 8.74 -4.26 -10.03
N ILE A 224 8.27 -5.51 -10.14
CA ILE A 224 8.01 -6.17 -11.43
C ILE A 224 6.75 -5.59 -12.10
N TYR A 225 5.69 -5.39 -11.31
CA TYR A 225 4.36 -5.00 -11.80
C TYR A 225 4.01 -3.54 -11.46
N LEU A 226 5.02 -2.70 -11.24
CA LEU A 226 4.85 -1.28 -10.87
C LEU A 226 3.97 -0.52 -11.87
N GLU A 227 4.13 -0.80 -13.16
CA GLU A 227 3.36 -0.16 -14.24
C GLU A 227 1.92 -0.68 -14.37
N ASP A 228 1.59 -1.75 -13.67
CA ASP A 228 0.27 -2.39 -13.69
C ASP A 228 -0.56 -2.12 -12.44
N ASP A 229 -0.14 -1.17 -11.61
CA ASP A 229 -0.92 -0.71 -10.46
C ASP A 229 -1.21 -1.85 -9.46
N VAL A 230 -0.19 -2.67 -9.23
CA VAL A 230 -0.25 -3.81 -8.31
C VAL A 230 -0.41 -3.35 -6.86
N THR A 231 -1.34 -3.97 -6.14
CA THR A 231 -1.52 -3.79 -4.69
C THR A 231 -1.55 -5.14 -3.99
N PHE A 232 -1.57 -5.16 -2.65
CA PHE A 232 -1.47 -6.40 -1.89
C PHE A 232 -2.66 -6.60 -0.96
N ILE A 233 -3.28 -7.77 -1.04
CA ILE A 233 -4.40 -8.18 -0.17
C ILE A 233 -3.90 -9.25 0.79
N LYS A 234 -4.26 -9.12 2.06
CA LYS A 234 -4.14 -10.19 3.03
C LYS A 234 -5.29 -11.18 2.85
N ALA A 235 -4.96 -12.40 2.46
CA ALA A 235 -5.91 -13.49 2.25
C ALA A 235 -6.52 -13.97 3.59
N ALA A 236 -7.58 -14.76 3.51
CA ALA A 236 -8.25 -15.31 4.70
C ALA A 236 -7.30 -16.14 5.58
N GLY A 237 -6.33 -16.85 4.97
CA GLY A 237 -5.30 -17.63 5.67
C GLY A 237 -4.21 -16.81 6.37
N GLY A 238 -4.19 -15.48 6.19
CA GLY A 238 -3.20 -14.58 6.79
C GLY A 238 -1.97 -14.31 5.91
N ASP A 239 -1.76 -15.11 4.87
CA ASP A 239 -0.80 -14.85 3.79
C ASP A 239 -1.29 -13.71 2.88
N PHE A 240 -0.44 -13.33 1.93
CA PHE A 240 -0.63 -12.18 1.06
C PHE A 240 -0.63 -12.57 -0.42
N ILE A 241 -1.35 -11.80 -1.21
CA ILE A 241 -1.37 -11.91 -2.66
C ILE A 241 -1.11 -10.55 -3.28
N ALA A 242 -0.35 -10.53 -4.36
CA ALA A 242 -0.31 -9.38 -5.26
C ALA A 242 -1.55 -9.42 -6.14
N VAL A 243 -2.21 -8.28 -6.33
CA VAL A 243 -3.41 -8.15 -7.17
C VAL A 243 -3.31 -6.94 -8.09
N ILE A 244 -3.78 -7.11 -9.31
CA ILE A 244 -3.88 -6.07 -10.33
C ILE A 244 -5.35 -5.96 -10.73
N GLY A 245 -5.85 -4.73 -10.75
CA GLY A 245 -7.19 -4.40 -11.22
C GLY A 245 -8.26 -4.40 -10.14
N GLY A 246 -9.37 -5.09 -10.43
CA GLY A 246 -10.67 -4.92 -9.78
C GLY A 246 -11.77 -4.80 -10.82
N PHE A 247 -11.75 -5.73 -11.78
CA PHE A 247 -12.54 -5.68 -13.00
C PHE A 247 -13.98 -6.15 -12.75
N ASP A 248 -14.92 -5.54 -13.45
CA ASP A 248 -16.33 -5.94 -13.40
C ASP A 248 -16.61 -7.23 -14.18
N THR A 249 -15.74 -7.59 -15.13
CA THR A 249 -15.90 -8.81 -15.94
C THR A 249 -14.59 -9.57 -16.07
N ARG A 250 -14.73 -10.88 -16.26
CA ARG A 250 -13.61 -11.79 -16.49
C ARG A 250 -12.84 -11.44 -17.77
N GLU A 251 -13.55 -11.07 -18.83
CA GLU A 251 -12.95 -10.75 -20.13
C GLU A 251 -12.01 -9.54 -20.04
N ALA A 252 -12.35 -8.54 -19.22
CA ALA A 252 -11.47 -7.39 -18.98
C ALA A 252 -10.19 -7.80 -18.23
N ALA A 253 -10.30 -8.70 -17.25
CA ALA A 253 -9.15 -9.27 -16.56
C ALA A 253 -8.29 -10.12 -17.51
N GLU A 254 -8.90 -10.92 -18.39
CA GLU A 254 -8.21 -11.74 -19.41
C GLU A 254 -7.47 -10.88 -20.42
N GLN A 255 -8.08 -9.80 -20.89
CA GLN A 255 -7.42 -8.85 -21.77
C GLN A 255 -6.20 -8.24 -21.10
N LYS A 256 -6.33 -7.74 -19.86
CA LYS A 256 -5.20 -7.16 -19.13
C LYS A 256 -4.10 -8.18 -18.85
N LEU A 257 -4.45 -9.43 -18.52
CA LEU A 257 -3.45 -10.50 -18.33
C LEU A 257 -2.74 -10.84 -19.65
N SER A 258 -3.45 -10.83 -20.79
CA SER A 258 -2.83 -11.01 -22.10
C SER A 258 -1.84 -9.89 -22.43
N GLU A 259 -2.15 -8.64 -22.04
CA GLU A 259 -1.23 -7.51 -22.21
C GLU A 259 0.03 -7.69 -21.35
N ILE A 260 -0.12 -8.05 -20.08
CA ILE A 260 1.00 -8.28 -19.15
C ILE A 260 1.87 -9.45 -19.63
N SER A 261 1.25 -10.58 -19.98
CA SER A 261 1.94 -11.81 -20.36
C SER A 261 2.70 -11.71 -21.69
N SER A 262 2.38 -10.74 -22.53
CA SER A 262 3.12 -10.45 -23.77
C SER A 262 4.48 -9.78 -23.54
N ARG A 263 4.76 -9.31 -22.31
CA ARG A 263 6.00 -8.60 -21.96
C ARG A 263 7.13 -9.59 -21.71
N GLU A 264 8.35 -9.26 -22.17
CA GLU A 264 9.55 -10.09 -21.91
C GLU A 264 9.87 -10.26 -20.41
N THR A 265 9.36 -9.38 -19.56
CA THR A 265 9.56 -9.38 -18.11
C THR A 265 8.58 -10.27 -17.37
N TYR A 266 7.56 -10.82 -18.04
CA TYR A 266 6.54 -11.64 -17.40
C TYR A 266 7.13 -12.98 -16.91
N GLY A 267 6.81 -13.33 -15.67
CA GLY A 267 7.36 -14.49 -14.96
C GLY A 267 6.49 -15.73 -14.96
N ASP A 268 5.34 -15.71 -15.63
CA ASP A 268 4.29 -16.76 -15.57
C ASP A 268 3.80 -17.06 -14.14
N ASP A 269 3.70 -16.01 -13.33
CA ASP A 269 3.38 -16.04 -11.90
C ASP A 269 1.99 -15.42 -11.58
N LEU A 270 1.22 -15.07 -12.60
CA LEU A 270 -0.11 -14.46 -12.46
C LEU A 270 -1.22 -15.33 -13.04
N ARG A 271 -2.37 -15.32 -12.37
CA ARG A 271 -3.61 -15.99 -12.82
C ARG A 271 -4.82 -15.10 -12.58
N ILE A 272 -5.94 -15.44 -13.22
CA ILE A 272 -7.22 -14.77 -12.97
C ILE A 272 -7.93 -15.47 -11.84
N ASP A 273 -8.52 -14.68 -10.96
CA ASP A 273 -9.34 -15.13 -9.86
C ASP A 273 -10.49 -14.15 -9.61
N SER A 274 -11.49 -14.55 -8.85
CA SER A 274 -12.60 -13.68 -8.45
C SER A 274 -13.05 -13.97 -7.03
N TRP A 275 -13.57 -12.93 -6.38
CA TRP A 275 -14.20 -13.04 -5.06
C TRP A 275 -15.27 -11.95 -4.91
N MET A 276 -16.11 -12.11 -3.89
CA MET A 276 -17.11 -11.10 -3.56
C MET A 276 -16.44 -9.85 -2.96
N SER A 277 -16.93 -8.67 -3.31
CA SER A 277 -16.31 -7.38 -2.96
C SER A 277 -16.18 -7.09 -1.46
N ASN A 278 -16.85 -7.84 -0.61
CA ASN A 278 -16.78 -7.74 0.85
C ASN A 278 -15.98 -8.88 1.52
N GLU A 279 -15.52 -9.83 0.73
CA GLU A 279 -14.77 -11.00 1.17
C GLU A 279 -13.27 -10.82 0.93
N ARG A 280 -12.49 -11.66 1.62
CA ARG A 280 -11.07 -11.82 1.32
C ARG A 280 -10.91 -13.00 0.37
N PRO A 281 -9.95 -12.94 -0.55
CA PRO A 281 -9.57 -14.10 -1.34
C PRO A 281 -9.01 -15.20 -0.44
N ASP A 282 -9.23 -16.44 -0.87
CA ASP A 282 -8.63 -17.64 -0.30
C ASP A 282 -7.16 -17.81 -0.73
#